data_AF-A0A2V8KG01-F1
#
_entry.id   AF-A0A2V8KG01-F1
#
_cell.length_a   1.000
_cell.length_b   1.000
_cell.length_c   1.000
_cell.angle_alpha   90.00
_cell.angle_beta   90.00
_cell.angle_gamma   90.00
#
_symmetry.space_group_name_H-M   'P 1'
#
loop_
_entity.id
_entity.type
_entity.pdbx_description
1 polymer ?
#
loop_
_entity_poly.entity_id
_entity_poly.type
_entity_poly.pdbx_seq_one_letter_code
_entity_poly.pdbx_strand_id
1 'polypeptide(L)' 'MKVVFTLLLVVLLTSCAPKPAPVLDHATVIAKNASLRLKNSSTSRTLRVLDTGDKVDVLERQENWYRVRYGADVEGWM' A
#
# COMPACT_ATOMS: atom_id res chain seq x y z
N MET A 1 -19.54 -15.20 -34.69
CA MET A 1 -19.15 -16.63 -34.81
C MET A 1 -17.89 -16.82 -33.97
N LYS A 2 -18.03 -17.13 -32.68
CA LYS A 2 -17.67 -18.43 -32.05
C LYS A 2 -16.21 -18.83 -32.28
N VAL A 3 -15.34 -18.51 -31.31
CA VAL A 3 -14.10 -19.26 -31.05
C VAL A 3 -13.98 -19.39 -29.51
N VAL A 4 -14.50 -20.49 -28.94
CA VAL A 4 -13.73 -21.59 -28.29
C VAL A 4 -13.15 -21.11 -26.95
N PHE A 5 -13.78 -21.37 -25.79
CA PHE A 5 -13.89 -22.65 -25.07
C PHE A 5 -12.54 -23.37 -24.89
N THR A 6 -11.63 -22.75 -24.15
CA THR A 6 -10.47 -23.44 -23.57
C THR A 6 -10.30 -23.07 -22.10
N LEU A 7 -10.35 -24.13 -21.30
CA LEU A 7 -9.63 -24.32 -20.04
C LEU A 7 -10.23 -23.76 -18.74
N LEU A 8 -11.32 -24.40 -18.34
CA LEU A 8 -11.71 -24.61 -16.95
C LEU A 8 -10.77 -25.65 -16.28
N LEU A 9 -9.50 -25.35 -15.95
CA LEU A 9 -8.68 -26.20 -15.06
C LEU A 9 -7.34 -25.59 -14.58
N VAL A 10 -7.35 -24.58 -13.71
CA VAL A 10 -6.21 -24.25 -12.81
C VAL A 10 -6.82 -23.70 -11.50
N VAL A 11 -7.28 -24.57 -10.59
CA VAL A 11 -6.48 -25.07 -9.46
C VAL A 11 -5.89 -23.88 -8.68
N LEU A 12 -6.56 -23.40 -7.63
CA LEU A 12 -6.36 -23.86 -6.23
C LEU A 12 -4.92 -23.77 -5.71
N LEU A 13 -4.05 -23.02 -6.39
CA LEU A 13 -2.76 -22.59 -5.85
C LEU A 13 -2.93 -21.16 -5.31
N THR A 14 -2.38 -20.95 -4.11
CA THR A 14 -2.10 -19.63 -3.49
C THR A 14 -3.23 -18.89 -2.78
N SER A 15 -3.78 -19.46 -1.71
CA SER A 15 -4.35 -18.62 -0.63
C SER A 15 -3.30 -18.32 0.44
N CYS A 16 -2.19 -17.70 0.05
CA CYS A 16 -1.43 -16.88 0.98
C CYS A 16 -1.90 -15.44 0.77
N ALA A 17 -3.14 -15.15 1.17
CA ALA A 17 -3.56 -13.77 1.27
C ALA A 17 -2.83 -13.19 2.49
N PRO A 18 -1.97 -12.17 2.34
CA PRO A 18 -1.36 -11.52 3.50
C PRO A 18 -2.49 -10.97 4.37
N LYS A 19 -2.54 -11.41 5.64
CA LYS A 19 -3.48 -10.86 6.63
C LYS A 19 -3.29 -9.34 6.65
N PRO A 20 -4.34 -8.53 6.44
CA PRO A 20 -4.20 -7.08 6.47
C PRO A 20 -3.53 -6.63 7.77
N ALA A 21 -2.52 -5.78 7.67
CA ALA A 21 -1.88 -5.20 8.84
C ALA A 21 -2.94 -4.44 9.67
N PRO A 22 -2.91 -4.54 11.02
CA PRO A 22 -3.82 -3.80 11.87
C PRO A 22 -3.61 -2.29 11.66
N VAL A 23 -4.72 -1.56 11.59
CA VAL A 23 -4.69 -0.09 11.50
C VAL A 23 -4.57 0.47 12.90
N LEU A 24 -3.51 1.26 13.15
CA LEU A 24 -3.28 1.95 14.42
C LEU A 24 -4.06 3.27 14.48
N ASP A 25 -4.14 3.99 13.36
CA ASP A 25 -4.76 5.32 13.30
C ASP A 25 -5.18 5.67 11.87
N HIS A 26 -6.03 6.69 11.73
CA HIS A 26 -6.37 7.29 10.43
C HIS A 26 -5.83 8.73 10.42
N ALA A 27 -5.02 9.06 9.41
CA ALA A 27 -4.36 10.35 9.31
C ALA A 27 -4.68 11.06 7.99
N THR A 28 -4.53 12.39 8.00
CA THR A 28 -4.60 13.23 6.80
C THR A 28 -3.23 13.82 6.53
N VAL A 29 -2.74 13.66 5.31
CA VAL A 29 -1.46 14.22 4.87
C VAL A 29 -1.58 15.74 4.82
N ILE A 30 -0.68 16.45 5.52
CA ILE A 30 -0.65 17.91 5.54
C ILE A 30 0.42 18.50 4.60
N ALA A 31 1.47 17.72 4.32
CA ALA A 31 2.58 18.15 3.48
C ALA A 31 2.23 18.07 1.99
N LYS A 32 2.71 19.04 1.22
CA LYS A 32 2.67 18.97 -0.25
C LYS A 32 3.76 18.03 -0.74
N ASN A 33 3.44 17.21 -1.75
CA ASN A 33 4.36 16.24 -2.34
C ASN A 33 5.01 15.27 -1.32
N ALA A 34 4.22 14.76 -0.38
CA ALA A 34 4.69 13.80 0.61
C ALA A 34 5.06 12.47 -0.05
N SER A 35 6.32 12.04 0.09
CA SER A 35 6.80 10.83 -0.57
C SER A 35 6.52 9.59 0.27
N LEU A 36 5.72 8.67 -0.25
CA LEU A 36 5.54 7.33 0.29
C LEU A 36 6.64 6.41 -0.27
N ARG A 37 7.46 5.84 0.61
CA ARG A 37 8.70 5.14 0.26
C ARG A 37 8.64 3.66 0.57
N LEU A 38 9.45 2.88 -0.15
CA LEU A 38 9.50 1.42 0.06
C LEU A 38 10.12 1.03 1.42
N LYS A 39 10.98 1.88 1.98
CA LYS A 39 11.66 1.66 3.28
C LYS A 39 11.68 2.97 4.07
N ASN A 40 11.83 2.88 5.38
CA ASN A 40 12.04 3.97 6.34
C ASN A 40 13.38 4.71 6.15
N SER A 41 13.65 5.12 4.92
CA SER A 41 14.91 5.76 4.52
C SER A 41 14.66 6.78 3.43
N SER A 42 15.26 7.97 3.56
CA SER A 42 15.10 9.09 2.62
C SER A 42 15.68 8.81 1.24
N THR A 43 16.60 7.85 1.11
CA THR A 43 17.18 7.41 -0.17
C THR A 43 16.45 6.22 -0.78
N SER A 44 15.46 5.67 -0.08
CA SER A 44 14.65 4.58 -0.59
C SER A 44 13.75 5.04 -1.74
N ARG A 45 13.47 4.10 -2.65
CA ARG A 45 12.59 4.31 -3.80
C ARG A 45 11.24 4.86 -3.36
N THR A 46 10.81 5.96 -3.99
CA THR A 46 9.47 6.50 -3.85
C THR A 46 8.48 5.61 -4.61
N LEU A 47 7.46 5.13 -3.91
CA LEU A 47 6.35 4.35 -4.46
C LEU A 47 5.26 5.27 -5.00
N ARG A 48 4.97 6.35 -4.28
CA ARG A 48 3.94 7.35 -4.61
C ARG A 48 4.27 8.69 -3.97
N VAL A 49 3.73 9.75 -4.56
CA VAL A 49 3.70 11.08 -3.96
C VAL A 49 2.25 11.40 -3.62
N LEU A 50 2.01 11.82 -2.38
CA LEU A 50 0.70 12.19 -1.85
C LEU A 50 0.61 13.70 -1.69
N ASP A 51 -0.60 14.23 -1.82
CA ASP A 51 -0.90 15.64 -1.70
C ASP A 51 -1.55 15.97 -0.36
N THR A 52 -1.54 17.25 -0.01
CA THR A 52 -2.26 17.76 1.15
C THR A 52 -3.74 17.40 1.05
N GLY A 53 -4.29 16.79 2.11
CA GLY A 53 -5.67 16.34 2.19
C GLY A 53 -5.86 14.85 1.90
N ASP A 54 -4.84 14.15 1.38
CA ASP A 54 -4.90 12.70 1.20
C ASP A 54 -5.09 11.99 2.55
N LYS A 55 -5.94 10.97 2.57
CA LYS A 55 -6.21 10.15 3.75
C LYS A 55 -5.40 8.86 3.69
N VAL A 56 -4.81 8.49 4.82
CA VAL A 56 -4.01 7.27 4.96
C VAL A 56 -4.35 6.54 6.27
N ASP A 57 -4.21 5.22 6.24
CA ASP A 57 -4.21 4.41 7.46
C ASP A 57 -2.78 4.31 7.98
N VAL A 58 -2.54 4.66 9.24
CA VAL A 58 -1.26 4.44 9.91
C VAL A 58 -1.23 3.02 10.42
N LEU A 59 -0.24 2.24 9.98
CA LEU A 59 -0.09 0.83 10.33
C LEU A 59 1.01 0.61 11.36
N GLU A 60 2.05 1.44 11.33
CA GLU A 60 3.22 1.31 12.20
C GLU A 60 3.88 2.67 12.43
N ARG A 61 4.56 2.82 13.57
CA ARG A 61 5.39 3.98 13.90
C ARG A 61 6.78 3.48 14.23
N GLN A 62 7.80 3.99 13.56
CA GLN A 62 9.18 3.63 13.82
C GLN A 62 10.07 4.87 13.75
N GLU A 63 10.62 5.27 14.90
CA GLU A 63 11.42 6.49 15.05
C GLU A 63 10.68 7.72 14.50
N ASN A 64 11.19 8.30 13.41
CA ASN A 64 10.62 9.48 12.74
C ASN A 64 9.76 9.11 11.52
N TRP A 65 9.47 7.83 11.30
CA TRP A 65 8.73 7.34 10.15
C TRP A 65 7.40 6.72 10.55
N TYR A 66 6.42 6.90 9.67
CA TYR A 66 5.13 6.24 9.74
C TYR A 66 5.02 5.27 8.58
N ARG A 67 4.75 4.00 8.89
CA ARG A 67 4.29 3.09 7.85
C ARG A 67 2.81 3.29 7.67
N VAL A 68 2.41 3.64 6.46
CA VAL A 68 1.03 3.94 6.14
C VAL A 68 0.54 3.13 4.96
N ARG A 69 -0.77 2.94 4.88
CA ARG A 69 -1.48 2.46 3.70
C ARG A 69 -2.28 3.59 3.09
N TYR A 70 -2.10 3.78 1.79
CA TYR A 70 -2.87 4.67 0.96
C TYR A 70 -3.74 3.84 0.00
N GLY A 71 -5.06 3.99 0.09
CA GLY A 71 -6.01 3.16 -0.64
C GLY A 71 -6.00 1.70 -0.19
N ALA A 72 -6.30 0.77 -1.11
CA ALA A 72 -6.37 -0.65 -0.78
C ALA A 72 -4.99 -1.34 -0.76
N ASP A 73 -4.07 -0.93 -1.65
CA ASP A 73 -2.91 -1.76 -2.01
C ASP A 73 -1.55 -1.08 -1.84
N VAL A 74 -1.50 0.23 -1.56
CA VAL A 74 -0.22 0.95 -1.51
C VAL A 74 0.21 1.16 -0.06
N GLU A 75 1.17 0.37 0.39
CA GLU A 75 1.80 0.53 1.70
C GLU A 75 3.25 1.01 1.57
N GLY A 76 3.66 1.92 2.44
CA GLY A 76 5.03 2.43 2.48
C GLY A 76 5.32 3.28 3.70
N TRP A 77 6.53 3.82 3.75
CA TRP A 77 7.04 4.65 4.83
C TRP A 77 7.04 6.12 4.41
N MET A 78 6.55 6.99 5.29
CA MET A 78 6.58 8.45 5.09
C MET A 78 6.86 9.20 6.39
#